data_AF-A0AAP8GE65-F1
#
_entry.id   AF-A0AAP8GE65-F1
#
_cell.length_a   1.000
_cell.length_b   1.000
_cell.length_c   1.000
_cell.angle_alpha   90.00
_cell.angle_beta   90.00
_cell.angle_gamma   90.00
#
_symmetry.space_group_name_H-M   'P 1'
#
loop_
_entity.id
_entity.type
_entity.pdbx_description
1 polymer ?
#
loop_
_entity_poly.entity_id
_entity_poly.type
_entity_poly.pdbx_seq_one_letter_code
_entity_poly.pdbx_strand_id
1 'polypeptide(L)'
;HLLGTKRTLVLGAIVLAIGYFMTGMSLLKPQLIFIALGTIAVGNGLFKANPASLLSKCYPPKDARLDGAFTLFYMSINIGSLLSLSLAPVIAEKFGYAVTYNLCGAGLIIALLV
;
A
#
# COMPACT_ATOMS: atom_id res chain seq x y z
N HIS A 1 -17.06 12.57 9.94
CA HIS A 1 -18.29 11.80 9.70
C HIS A 1 -18.52 11.44 8.22
N LEU A 2 -17.74 11.98 7.25
CA LEU A 2 -18.01 11.78 5.81
C LEU A 2 -17.31 10.56 5.17
N LEU A 3 -16.14 10.15 5.66
CA LEU A 3 -15.48 8.91 5.22
C LEU A 3 -15.15 8.07 6.46
N GLY A 4 -15.75 6.88 6.58
CA GLY A 4 -15.41 5.94 7.64
C GLY A 4 -14.01 5.35 7.42
N THR A 5 -13.27 5.06 8.50
CA THR A 5 -11.88 4.56 8.47
C THR A 5 -11.70 3.37 7.50
N LYS A 6 -12.67 2.44 7.42
CA LYS A 6 -12.66 1.33 6.45
C LYS A 6 -12.76 1.81 4.99
N ARG A 7 -13.67 2.74 4.69
CA ARG A 7 -13.90 3.24 3.33
C ARG A 7 -12.70 4.06 2.83
N THR A 8 -12.12 4.90 3.68
CA THR A 8 -10.93 5.69 3.32
C THR A 8 -9.72 4.79 3.05
N LEU A 9 -9.56 3.72 3.83
CA LEU A 9 -8.52 2.72 3.61
C LEU A 9 -8.68 2.05 2.24
N VAL A 10 -9.89 1.58 1.91
CA VAL A 10 -10.19 0.94 0.61
C VAL A 10 -9.97 1.92 -0.55
N LEU A 11 -10.45 3.15 -0.44
CA LEU A 11 -10.23 4.18 -1.45
C LEU A 11 -8.74 4.49 -1.65
N GLY A 12 -7.99 4.62 -0.56
CA GLY A 12 -6.54 4.84 -0.62
C GLY A 12 -5.80 3.70 -1.32
N ALA A 13 -6.17 2.45 -1.04
CA ALA A 13 -5.58 1.29 -1.69
C ALA A 13 -5.92 1.20 -3.19
N ILE A 14 -7.14 1.54 -3.60
CA ILE A 14 -7.53 1.63 -5.02
C ILE A 14 -6.70 2.70 -5.74
N VAL A 15 -6.58 3.89 -5.13
CA VAL A 15 -5.78 4.99 -5.68
C VAL A 15 -4.30 4.60 -5.80
N LEU A 16 -3.75 3.91 -4.80
CA LEU A 16 -2.38 3.37 -4.85
C LEU A 16 -2.23 2.37 -6.00
N ALA A 17 -3.14 1.40 -6.12
CA ALA A 17 -3.08 0.39 -7.18
C ALA A 17 -3.06 1.05 -8.57
N ILE A 18 -3.94 2.02 -8.81
CA ILE A 18 -3.96 2.82 -10.05
C ILE A 18 -2.60 3.51 -10.27
N GLY A 19 -2.05 4.16 -9.24
CA GLY A 19 -0.74 4.82 -9.33
C GLY A 19 0.41 3.87 -9.70
N TYR A 20 0.42 2.65 -9.16
CA TYR A 20 1.43 1.63 -9.49
C TYR A 20 1.28 1.12 -10.93
N PHE A 21 0.07 0.86 -11.41
CA PHE A 21 -0.16 0.51 -12.82
C PHE A 21 0.22 1.65 -13.77
N MET A 22 -0.08 2.90 -13.41
CA MET A 22 0.33 4.07 -14.17
C MET A 22 1.86 4.19 -14.25
N THR A 23 2.56 3.88 -13.16
CA THR A 23 4.03 3.85 -13.14
C THR A 23 4.56 2.75 -14.06
N GLY A 24 3.95 1.56 -14.06
CA GLY A 24 4.30 0.48 -14.99
C GLY A 24 4.12 0.87 -16.46
N MET A 25 3.05 1.59 -16.79
CA MET A 25 2.78 2.11 -18.15
C MET A 25 3.65 3.31 -18.53
N SER A 26 4.27 3.98 -17.56
CA SER A 26 5.10 5.18 -17.79
C SER A 26 6.36 4.90 -18.60
N LEU A 27 6.78 3.63 -18.74
CA LEU A 27 7.88 3.25 -19.63
C LEU A 27 7.58 3.61 -21.11
N LEU A 28 6.31 3.62 -21.52
CA LEU A 28 5.91 4.00 -22.89
C LEU A 28 5.70 5.52 -23.05
N LYS A 29 5.34 6.22 -21.97
CA LYS A 29 5.08 7.67 -21.98
C LYS A 29 5.70 8.32 -20.74
N PRO A 30 6.90 8.90 -20.83
CA PRO A 30 7.60 9.51 -19.69
C PRO A 30 6.80 10.59 -18.96
N GLN A 31 5.89 11.26 -19.65
CA GLN A 31 5.03 12.31 -19.08
C GLN A 31 4.03 11.77 -18.03
N LEU A 32 3.71 10.46 -18.05
CA LEU A 32 2.80 9.85 -17.08
C LEU A 32 3.42 9.69 -15.68
N ILE A 33 4.75 9.71 -15.56
CA ILE A 33 5.44 9.44 -14.29
C ILE A 33 5.03 10.45 -13.20
N PHE A 34 4.90 11.73 -13.54
CA PHE A 34 4.54 12.78 -12.58
C PHE A 34 3.12 12.62 -12.06
N ILE A 35 2.18 12.24 -12.95
CA ILE A 35 0.79 11.98 -12.57
C ILE A 35 0.72 10.71 -11.71
N ALA A 36 1.48 9.68 -12.06
CA ALA A 36 1.56 8.44 -11.28
C ALA A 36 2.09 8.70 -9.86
N LEU A 37 3.18 9.46 -9.72
CA LEU A 37 3.76 9.82 -8.43
C LEU A 37 2.79 10.69 -7.60
N GLY A 38 2.12 11.66 -8.22
CA GLY A 38 1.08 12.46 -7.54
C GLY A 38 -0.07 11.59 -7.04
N THR A 39 -0.51 10.62 -7.85
CA THR A 39 -1.56 9.66 -7.49
C THR A 39 -1.12 8.77 -6.32
N ILE A 40 0.12 8.26 -6.34
CA ILE A 40 0.69 7.45 -5.25
C ILE A 40 0.81 8.27 -3.96
N ALA A 41 1.19 9.54 -4.04
CA ALA A 41 1.29 10.43 -2.87
C ALA A 41 -0.08 10.64 -2.22
N VAL A 42 -1.12 10.92 -3.02
CA VAL A 42 -2.50 11.06 -2.53
C VAL A 42 -3.00 9.74 -1.93
N GLY A 43 -2.79 8.61 -2.63
CA GLY A 43 -3.18 7.29 -2.16
C GLY A 43 -2.53 6.92 -0.83
N ASN A 44 -1.24 7.20 -0.66
CA ASN A 44 -0.52 6.97 0.59
C ASN A 44 -1.05 7.85 1.74
N GLY A 45 -1.39 9.11 1.48
CA GLY A 45 -1.98 9.99 2.48
C GLY A 45 -3.31 9.45 3.00
N LEU A 46 -4.13 8.89 2.10
CA LEU A 46 -5.39 8.24 2.45
C LEU A 46 -5.16 6.89 3.14
N PHE A 47 -4.21 6.07 2.71
CA PHE A 47 -4.02 4.73 3.25
C PHE A 47 -3.32 4.74 4.62
N LYS A 48 -2.23 5.48 4.80
CA LYS A 48 -1.30 5.34 5.93
C LYS A 48 -1.93 5.59 7.31
N ALA A 49 -2.83 6.56 7.43
CA ALA A 49 -3.42 6.94 8.72
C ALA A 49 -4.55 6.00 9.20
N ASN A 50 -5.12 5.17 8.32
CA ASN A 50 -6.35 4.44 8.61
C ASN A 50 -6.18 3.05 9.25
N PRO A 51 -5.24 2.18 8.84
CA PRO A 51 -5.06 0.86 9.44
C PRO A 51 -4.79 0.90 10.95
N ALA A 52 -3.91 1.80 11.40
CA ALA A 52 -3.61 1.97 12.83
C ALA A 52 -4.83 2.45 13.63
N SER A 53 -5.63 3.37 13.07
CA SER A 53 -6.89 3.82 13.66
C SER A 53 -7.97 2.74 13.65
N LEU A 54 -7.95 1.83 12.66
CA LEU A 54 -8.86 0.70 12.60
C LEU A 54 -8.50 -0.34 13.67
N LEU A 55 -7.20 -0.62 13.82
CA LEU A 55 -6.68 -1.56 14.81
C LEU A 55 -7.05 -1.11 16.24
N SER A 56 -6.89 0.17 16.57
CA SER A 56 -7.26 0.66 17.90
C SER A 56 -8.75 0.58 18.20
N LYS A 57 -9.62 0.62 17.18
CA LYS A 57 -11.08 0.43 17.34
C LYS A 57 -11.48 -1.03 17.53
N CYS A 58 -10.62 -1.99 17.18
CA CYS A 58 -10.88 -3.42 17.38
C CYS A 58 -10.67 -3.87 18.84
N TYR A 59 -10.03 -3.04 19.66
CA TYR A 59 -9.79 -3.32 21.08
C TYR A 59 -10.57 -2.37 21.98
N PRO A 60 -11.13 -2.85 23.10
CA PRO A 60 -11.75 -1.99 24.11
C PRO A 60 -10.74 -0.99 24.71
N PRO A 61 -11.20 0.15 25.23
CA PRO A 61 -10.34 1.08 25.95
C PRO A 61 -9.67 0.38 27.15
N LYS A 62 -8.35 0.57 27.29
CA LYS A 62 -7.47 -0.04 28.32
C LYS A 62 -7.23 -1.56 28.20
N ASP A 63 -7.44 -2.16 27.03
CA ASP A 63 -7.01 -3.54 26.79
C ASP A 63 -5.47 -3.63 26.68
N ALA A 64 -4.84 -4.37 27.58
CA ALA A 64 -3.38 -4.58 27.59
C ALA A 64 -2.84 -5.26 26.32
N ARG A 65 -3.71 -5.92 25.54
CA ARG A 65 -3.34 -6.57 24.28
C ARG A 65 -3.13 -5.57 23.13
N LEU A 66 -3.59 -4.32 23.27
CA LEU A 66 -3.48 -3.31 22.22
C LEU A 66 -2.01 -3.01 21.87
N ASP A 67 -1.13 -2.91 22.87
CA ASP A 67 0.30 -2.65 22.65
C ASP A 67 0.99 -3.82 21.94
N GLY A 68 0.61 -5.05 22.29
CA GLY A 68 1.06 -6.26 21.59
C GLY A 68 0.55 -6.32 20.15
N ALA A 69 -0.69 -5.91 19.91
CA ALA A 69 -1.26 -5.82 18.56
C ALA A 69 -0.54 -4.77 17.70
N PHE A 70 -0.20 -3.61 18.25
CA PHE A 70 0.62 -2.61 17.55
C PHE A 70 2.02 -3.13 17.25
N THR A 71 2.62 -3.89 18.16
CA THR A 71 3.94 -4.52 17.93
C THR A 71 3.87 -5.49 16.74
N LEU A 72 2.88 -6.37 16.69
CA LEU A 72 2.66 -7.29 15.56
C LEU A 72 2.37 -6.54 14.25
N PHE A 73 1.59 -5.45 14.32
CA PHE A 73 1.30 -4.59 13.17
C PHE A 73 2.57 -3.93 12.60
N TYR A 74 3.47 -3.43 13.44
CA TYR A 74 4.74 -2.87 12.96
C TYR A 74 5.70 -3.95 12.46
N MET A 75 5.70 -5.14 13.06
CA MET A 75 6.49 -6.27 12.56
C MET A 75 6.02 -6.71 11.17
N SER A 76 4.71 -6.75 10.89
CA SER A 76 4.21 -7.12 9.56
C SER A 76 4.63 -6.12 8.49
N ILE A 77 4.67 -4.82 8.80
CA ILE A 77 5.19 -3.78 7.89
C ILE A 77 6.67 -4.00 7.59
N ASN A 78 7.50 -4.27 8.61
CA ASN A 78 8.92 -4.51 8.43
C ASN A 78 9.19 -5.78 7.61
N ILE A 79 8.46 -6.87 7.88
CA ILE A 79 8.57 -8.12 7.12
C ILE A 79 8.14 -7.92 5.66
N GLY A 80 7.01 -7.23 5.42
CA GLY A 80 6.56 -6.92 4.07
C GLY A 80 7.56 -6.05 3.31
N SER A 81 8.14 -5.05 3.97
CA SER A 81 9.21 -4.20 3.44
C SER A 81 10.43 -5.02 3.04
N LEU A 82 10.92 -5.90 3.93
CA LEU A 82 12.04 -6.79 3.65
C LEU A 82 11.80 -7.65 2.40
N LEU A 83 10.65 -8.31 2.33
CA LEU A 83 10.29 -9.14 1.16
C LEU A 83 10.22 -8.31 -0.13
N SER A 84 9.60 -7.12 -0.07
CA SER A 84 9.48 -6.25 -1.24
C SER A 84 10.85 -5.73 -1.69
N LEU A 85 11.71 -5.29 -0.78
CA LEU A 85 13.05 -4.76 -1.09
C LEU A 85 13.99 -5.85 -1.58
N SER A 86 13.84 -7.10 -1.13
CA SER A 86 14.63 -8.22 -1.65
C SER A 86 14.14 -8.73 -3.00
N LEU A 87 12.82 -8.81 -3.23
CA LEU A 87 12.25 -9.39 -4.45
C LEU A 87 12.14 -8.41 -5.61
N ALA A 88 11.78 -7.15 -5.34
CA ALA A 88 11.53 -6.17 -6.41
C ALA A 88 12.76 -5.91 -7.31
N PRO A 89 14.00 -5.80 -6.80
CA PRO A 89 15.20 -5.64 -7.64
C PRO A 89 15.44 -6.87 -8.52
N VAL A 90 15.30 -8.09 -7.95
CA VAL A 90 15.50 -9.35 -8.68
C VAL A 90 14.49 -9.49 -9.82
N ILE A 91 13.24 -9.11 -9.60
CA ILE A 91 12.20 -9.11 -10.63
C ILE A 91 12.48 -8.02 -11.67
N ALA A 92 12.89 -6.82 -11.23
CA ALA A 92 13.20 -5.73 -12.15
C ALA A 92 14.37 -6.05 -13.07
N GLU A 93 15.40 -6.73 -12.58
CA GLU A 93 16.56 -7.15 -13.39
C GLU A 93 16.17 -8.20 -14.43
N LYS A 94 15.34 -9.19 -14.06
CA LYS A 94 14.97 -10.30 -14.96
C LYS A 94 13.83 -9.99 -15.92
N PHE A 95 12.84 -9.21 -15.49
CA PHE A 95 11.58 -8.98 -16.22
C PHE A 95 11.31 -7.50 -16.54
N GLY A 96 12.16 -6.59 -16.05
CA GLY A 96 12.04 -5.16 -16.27
C GLY A 96 11.15 -4.43 -15.25
N TYR A 97 11.37 -3.13 -15.13
CA TYR A 97 10.69 -2.27 -14.15
C TYR A 97 9.17 -2.20 -14.33
N ALA A 98 8.67 -2.23 -15.58
CA ALA A 98 7.23 -2.18 -15.85
C ALA A 98 6.49 -3.37 -15.23
N VAL A 99 7.06 -4.58 -15.34
CA VAL A 99 6.49 -5.79 -14.76
C VAL A 99 6.51 -5.70 -13.23
N THR A 100 7.61 -5.23 -12.64
CA THR A 100 7.72 -5.04 -11.18
C THR A 100 6.65 -4.08 -10.65
N TYR A 101 6.46 -2.91 -11.28
CA TYR A 101 5.45 -1.94 -10.83
C TYR A 101 4.01 -2.45 -11.01
N ASN A 102 3.72 -3.16 -12.11
CA ASN A 102 2.42 -3.78 -12.31
C ASN A 102 2.15 -4.90 -11.28
N LEU A 103 3.19 -5.65 -10.90
CA LEU A 103 3.11 -6.68 -9.87
C LEU A 103 2.83 -6.06 -8.49
N CYS A 104 3.43 -4.90 -8.16
CA CYS A 104 3.07 -4.13 -6.97
C CYS A 104 1.60 -3.69 -6.99
N GLY A 105 1.10 -3.21 -8.14
CA GLY A 105 -0.30 -2.86 -8.32
C GLY A 105 -1.25 -4.05 -8.11
N ALA A 106 -0.92 -5.21 -8.66
CA ALA A 106 -1.68 -6.44 -8.46
C ALA A 106 -1.66 -6.90 -6.99
N GLY A 107 -0.51 -6.79 -6.31
CA GLY A 107 -0.40 -7.08 -4.88
C GLY A 107 -1.35 -6.25 -4.02
N LEU A 108 -1.54 -4.97 -4.35
CA LEU A 108 -2.53 -4.11 -3.69
C LEU A 108 -3.97 -4.53 -3.95
N ILE A 109 -4.30 -5.04 -5.13
CA ILE A 109 -5.63 -5.58 -5.43
C ILE A 109 -5.88 -6.84 -4.61
N ILE A 110 -4.89 -7.74 -4.52
CA ILE A 110 -5.00 -8.95 -3.68
C ILE A 110 -5.21 -8.55 -2.21
N ALA A 111 -4.46 -7.57 -1.72
CA ALA A 111 -4.60 -7.06 -0.35
C ALA A 111 -5.97 -6.39 -0.07
N LEU A 112 -6.68 -5.95 -1.10
CA LEU A 112 -8.05 -5.43 -0.99
C LEU A 112 -9.11 -6.53 -0.94
N LEU A 113 -8.83 -7.69 -1.54
CA LEU A 113 -9.76 -8.82 -1.63
C LEU A 113 -9.71 -9.74 -0.40
N VAL A 114 -8.57 -9.76 0.29
CA VAL A 114 -8.35 -10.51 1.54
C VAL A 114 -8.76 -9.67 2.74
#